data_AF-A0A087CMG9-F1
#
_entry.id   AF-A0A087CMG9-F1
#
_cell.length_a   1.000
_cell.length_b   1.000
_cell.length_c   1.000
_cell.angle_alpha   90.00
_cell.angle_beta   90.00
_cell.angle_gamma   90.00
#
_symmetry.space_group_name_H-M   'P 1'
#
loop_
_entity.id
_entity.type
_entity.pdbx_description
1 polymer ?
#
loop_
_entity_poly.entity_id
_entity_poly.type
_entity_poly.pdbx_seq_one_letter_code
_entity_poly.pdbx_strand_id
1 'polypeptide(L)'
;MRFEISQEPKDVRPGDIAVMRLVTTKGAAKWMCGTVRCFTDDEEDPAIVLTTGKIPEYDGYALVFGIRPIPDVEQLAVDEDGEVAA
;
A
#
# COMPACT_ATOMS: atom_id res chain seq x y z
N MET A 1 -14.12 -6.50 10.26
CA MET A 1 -13.15 -6.14 9.23
C MET A 1 -11.80 -6.35 9.87
N ARG A 2 -10.89 -7.08 9.24
CA ARG A 2 -9.55 -7.35 9.80
C ARG A 2 -8.52 -6.51 9.08
N PHE A 3 -7.42 -6.22 9.75
CA PHE A 3 -6.32 -5.45 9.19
C PHE A 3 -5.01 -6.17 9.44
N GLU A 4 -4.19 -6.26 8.40
CA GLU A 4 -2.78 -6.64 8.51
C GLU A 4 -1.91 -5.40 8.37
N ILE A 5 -0.85 -5.35 9.16
CA ILE A 5 0.14 -4.28 9.12
C ILE A 5 1.45 -4.89 8.63
N SER A 6 2.06 -4.29 7.60
CA SER A 6 3.45 -4.56 7.26
C SER A 6 4.28 -3.29 7.33
N GLN A 7 5.54 -3.42 7.73
CA GLN A 7 6.53 -2.33 7.74
C GLN A 7 7.49 -2.42 6.56
N GLU A 8 7.45 -3.52 5.81
CA GLU A 8 8.34 -3.80 4.69
C GLU A 8 7.70 -3.31 3.38
N PRO A 9 8.37 -2.45 2.59
CA PRO A 9 7.82 -1.95 1.32
C PRO A 9 7.38 -3.05 0.36
N LYS A 10 8.15 -4.15 0.28
CA LYS A 10 7.86 -5.32 -0.56
C LYS A 10 6.56 -6.05 -0.22
N ASP A 11 6.04 -5.87 1.00
CA ASP A 11 4.82 -6.53 1.46
C ASP A 11 3.58 -5.66 1.22
N VAL A 12 3.78 -4.38 0.90
CA VAL A 12 2.69 -3.46 0.53
C VAL A 12 2.16 -3.85 -0.84
N ARG A 13 0.85 -3.77 -1.04
CA ARG A 13 0.18 -4.15 -2.29
C ARG A 13 -0.73 -3.05 -2.80
N PRO A 14 -1.03 -3.01 -4.12
CA PRO A 14 -2.15 -2.24 -4.64
C PRO A 14 -3.42 -2.47 -3.81
N GLY A 15 -4.07 -1.37 -3.40
CA GLY A 15 -5.25 -1.39 -2.52
C GLY A 15 -4.94 -1.24 -1.02
N ASP A 16 -3.71 -1.52 -0.58
CA ASP A 16 -3.30 -1.25 0.80
C ASP A 16 -3.27 0.26 1.07
N ILE A 17 -3.33 0.67 2.33
CA ILE A 17 -3.13 2.06 2.76
C ILE A 17 -1.68 2.21 3.22
N ALA A 18 -0.89 3.03 2.52
CA ALA A 18 0.45 3.37 2.96
C ALA A 18 0.41 4.56 3.93
N VAL A 19 1.18 4.47 5.02
CA VAL A 19 1.45 5.56 5.95
C VAL A 19 2.93 5.89 5.88
N MET A 20 3.23 7.15 5.60
CA MET A 20 4.59 7.61 5.28
C MET A 20 4.94 8.86 6.08
N ARG A 21 6.22 9.02 6.38
CA ARG A 21 6.75 10.10 7.22
C ARG A 21 7.96 10.75 6.59
N LEU A 22 7.97 12.08 6.59
CA LEU A 22 9.13 12.91 6.30
C LEU A 22 9.60 13.59 7.59
N VAL A 23 10.87 13.45 7.94
CA VAL A 23 11.50 14.22 9.03
C VAL A 23 12.24 15.39 8.40
N THR A 24 11.80 16.61 8.70
CA THR A 24 12.42 17.83 8.17
C THR A 24 13.79 18.06 8.80
N THR A 25 14.62 18.88 8.17
CA THR A 25 15.95 19.28 8.69
C THR A 25 15.90 19.95 10.07
N LYS A 26 14.75 20.52 10.46
CA LYS A 26 14.51 21.12 11.78
C LYS A 26 13.91 20.13 12.79
N GLY A 27 13.83 18.85 12.45
CA GLY A 27 13.29 17.78 13.31
C GLY A 27 11.77 17.65 13.34
N ALA A 28 11.02 18.50 12.65
CA ALA A 28 9.56 18.36 12.56
C ALA A 28 9.18 17.17 11.68
N ALA A 29 8.22 16.35 12.13
CA ALA A 29 7.67 15.24 11.36
C ALA A 29 6.44 15.68 10.56
N LYS A 30 6.43 15.39 9.27
CA LYS A 30 5.26 15.48 8.39
C LYS A 30 4.79 14.08 8.05
N TRP A 31 3.47 13.90 7.98
CA TRP A 31 2.84 12.61 7.71
C TRP A 31 2.03 12.67 6.42
N MET A 32 1.99 11.56 5.71
CA MET A 32 1.13 11.35 4.55
C MET A 32 0.52 9.96 4.64
N CYS A 33 -0.73 9.84 4.22
CA CYS A 33 -1.37 8.54 4.00
C CYS A 33 -2.13 8.53 2.68
N GLY A 34 -2.24 7.36 2.07
CA GLY A 34 -3.01 7.17 0.85
C GLY A 34 -3.12 5.71 0.45
N THR A 35 -4.12 5.40 -0.37
CA THR A 35 -4.26 4.08 -0.97
C THR A 35 -3.19 3.88 -2.02
N VAL A 36 -2.56 2.72 -2.01
CA VAL A 36 -1.53 2.30 -2.96
C VAL A 36 -2.21 1.89 -4.26
N ARG A 37 -1.68 2.36 -5.38
CA ARG A 37 -2.15 2.03 -6.73
C ARG A 37 -1.27 0.97 -7.37
N CYS A 38 0.04 1.21 -7.41
CA CYS A 38 1.04 0.32 -7.98
C CYS A 38 2.43 0.76 -7.51
N PHE A 39 3.45 0.09 -8.01
CA PHE A 39 4.83 0.53 -7.89
C PHE A 39 5.27 1.28 -9.16
N THR A 40 6.40 1.99 -9.09
CA THR A 40 7.10 2.43 -10.30
C THR A 40 7.63 1.23 -11.08
N ASP A 41 7.95 1.46 -12.35
CA ASP A 41 8.52 0.49 -13.29
C ASP A 41 10.00 0.17 -13.03
N ASP A 42 10.61 0.79 -12.02
CA ASP A 42 11.97 0.46 -11.57
C ASP A 42 11.97 -0.91 -10.86
N GLU A 43 12.59 -1.90 -11.51
CA GLU A 43 12.69 -3.27 -10.99
C GLU A 43 13.71 -3.40 -9.84
N GLU A 44 14.69 -2.49 -9.76
CA GLU A 44 15.73 -2.51 -8.72
C GLU A 44 15.27 -1.75 -7.46
N ASP A 45 14.54 -0.65 -7.63
CA ASP A 45 14.02 0.18 -6.53
C ASP A 45 12.57 0.66 -6.79
N PRO A 46 11.56 -0.23 -6.64
CA PRO A 46 10.17 0.13 -6.86
C PRO A 46 9.65 1.11 -5.78
N ALA A 47 9.19 2.28 -6.20
CA ALA A 47 8.58 3.28 -5.32
C ALA A 47 7.04 3.12 -5.26
N ILE A 48 6.45 3.44 -4.11
CA ILE A 48 5.01 3.32 -3.89
C ILE A 48 4.27 4.46 -4.58
N VAL A 49 3.42 4.13 -5.55
CA VAL A 49 2.54 5.08 -6.22
C VAL A 49 1.19 5.10 -5.52
N LEU A 50 0.75 6.25 -5.03
CA LEU A 50 -0.58 6.43 -4.47
C LEU A 50 -1.65 6.54 -5.57
N THR A 51 -2.92 6.32 -5.23
CA THR A 51 -4.06 6.49 -6.17
C THR A 51 -4.18 7.91 -6.73
N THR A 52 -3.60 8.90 -6.05
CA THR A 52 -3.47 10.29 -6.52
C THR A 52 -2.41 10.49 -7.61
N GLY A 53 -1.62 9.45 -7.93
CA GLY A 53 -0.47 9.51 -8.83
C GLY A 53 0.80 10.06 -8.19
N LYS A 54 0.78 10.37 -6.89
CA LYS A 54 1.97 10.83 -6.15
C LYS A 54 2.89 9.65 -5.81
N ILE A 55 4.19 9.94 -5.81
CA ILE A 55 5.26 9.06 -5.34
C ILE A 55 5.91 9.77 -4.15
N PRO A 56 5.43 9.55 -2.91
CA PRO A 56 5.88 10.31 -1.75
C PRO A 56 7.39 10.17 -1.46
N GLU A 57 7.99 9.06 -1.86
CA GLU A 57 9.43 8.81 -1.78
C GLU A 57 10.24 9.88 -2.53
N TYR A 58 9.75 10.38 -3.66
CA TYR A 58 10.39 11.47 -4.41
C TYR A 58 10.31 12.81 -3.68
N ASP A 59 9.30 12.99 -2.81
CA ASP A 59 9.18 14.12 -1.89
C ASP A 59 9.95 13.90 -0.57
N GLY A 60 10.71 12.79 -0.45
CA GLY A 60 11.52 12.43 0.71
C GLY A 60 10.76 11.76 1.86
N TYR A 61 9.52 11.33 1.64
CA TYR A 61 8.78 10.55 2.63
C TYR A 61 9.28 9.10 2.63
N ALA A 62 9.45 8.53 3.82
CA ALA A 62 9.74 7.11 3.99
C ALA A 62 8.48 6.37 4.43
N LEU A 63 8.28 5.14 3.93
CA LEU A 63 7.24 4.25 4.44
C LEU A 63 7.47 4.00 5.94
N VAL A 64 6.38 4.05 6.71
CA VAL A 64 6.36 3.63 8.11
C VAL A 64 5.64 2.29 8.24
N PHE A 65 4.47 2.16 7.61
CA PHE A 65 3.77 0.88 7.46
C PHE A 65 2.69 0.95 6.36
N GLY A 66 2.40 -0.20 5.76
CA GLY A 66 1.20 -0.46 4.97
C GLY A 66 0.12 -1.14 5.80
N ILE A 67 -1.14 -0.77 5.58
CA ILE A 67 -2.32 -1.40 6.18
C ILE A 67 -3.11 -2.10 5.07
N ARG A 68 -3.25 -3.41 5.17
CA ARG A 68 -4.10 -4.20 4.29
C ARG A 68 -5.48 -4.38 4.90
N PRO A 69 -6.55 -3.83 4.29
CA PRO A 69 -7.91 -4.17 4.68
C PRO A 69 -8.25 -5.58 4.20
N ILE A 70 -8.58 -6.46 5.13
CA ILE A 70 -9.07 -7.82 4.84
C ILE A 70 -10.59 -7.81 5.07
N PRO A 71 -11.40 -8.00 4.02
CA PRO A 71 -12.85 -8.13 4.20
C PRO A 71 -13.16 -9.36 5.07
N ASP A 72 -14.15 -9.26 5.95
CA ASP A 72 -14.55 -10.41 6.79
C ASP A 72 -15.25 -11.52 5.98
N VAL A 73 -15.64 -11.19 4.76
CA VAL A 73 -16.32 -12.08 3.82
C VAL A 73 -15.34 -12.38 2.70
N GLU A 74 -14.93 -13.63 2.58
CA GLU A 74 -14.17 -14.11 1.43
C GLU A 74 -15.09 -14.09 0.21
N GLN A 75 -14.67 -13.39 -0.85
CA GLN A 75 -15.35 -13.46 -2.13
C GLN A 75 -15.01 -14.81 -2.76
N LEU A 76 -15.98 -15.73 -2.74
CA LEU A 76 -15.86 -17.04 -3.37
C LEU A 76 -15.65 -16.85 -4.88
N ALA A 77 -14.59 -17.44 -5.41
CA ALA A 77 -14.41 -17.52 -6.86
C ALA A 77 -15.48 -18.47 -7.40
N VAL A 78 -16.17 -18.01 -8.45
CA VAL A 78 -17.16 -18.82 -9.17
C VAL A 78 -16.52 -19.25 -10.48
N ASP A 79 -16.59 -20.53 -10.82
CA ASP A 79 -16.09 -21.03 -12.10
C ASP A 79 -17.03 -20.66 -13.27
N GLU A 80 -16.64 -21.04 -14.50
CA GLU A 80 -17.40 -20.73 -15.71
C GLU A 80 -18.79 -21.41 -15.73
N ASP A 81 -19.00 -22.43 -14.90
CA ASP A 81 -20.25 -23.18 -14.75
C ASP A 81 -21.15 -22.63 -13.63
N GLY A 82 -20.70 -21.61 -12.90
CA GLY A 82 -21.47 -20.99 -11.82
C GLY A 82 -21.30 -21.65 -10.46
N GLU A 83 -20.35 -22.58 -10.32
CA GLU A 83 -20.07 -23.28 -9.07
C GLU A 83 -18.98 -22.57 -8.27
N VAL A 84 -19.04 -22.70 -6.94
CA VAL A 84 -18.01 -22.16 -6.04
C VAL A 84 -16.74 -22.99 -6.20
N ALA A 85 -15.68 -22.38 -6.73
CA ALA A 85 -14.37 -23.00 -6.81
C ALA A 85 -13.79 -23.15 -5.39
N ALA A 86 -13.55 -24.41 -4.98
CA ALA A 86 -12.99 -24.78 -3.68
C ALA A 86 -11.48 -24.54 -3.59
#